data_AF-A0A359E3Z2-F1
#
_entry.id   AF-A0A359E3Z2-F1
#
_cell.length_a   1.000
_cell.length_b   1.000
_cell.length_c   1.000
_cell.angle_alpha   90.00
_cell.angle_beta   90.00
_cell.angle_gamma   90.00
#
_symmetry.space_group_name_H-M   'P 1'
#
loop_
_entity.id
_entity.type
_entity.pdbx_description
1 polymer ?
#
loop_
_entity_poly.entity_id
_entity_poly.type
_entity_poly.pdbx_seq_one_letter_code
_entity_poly.pdbx_strand_id
1 'polypeptide(L)'
;MSWFRNDKKGKPPHTWYPEMLHWRTGDKIFCWNIAKAIGYLKGKSKDLYKYMSSVEQMSGGFGKGTFSYKSVDEQGFIYLEYEGETVQFEFWRFIKAAENESLKSRRLESEVKDSENYMELMKTFQHAFDELQESDNHPKRLGEPTKGKE
;
A
#
# COMPACT_ATOMS: atom_id res chain seq x y z
N MET A 1 26.82 -1.04 28.23
CA MET A 1 26.33 -2.23 27.48
C MET A 1 24.82 -2.23 27.52
N SER A 2 24.16 -1.61 26.53
CA SER A 2 22.68 -1.55 26.51
C SER A 2 22.12 -2.85 25.95
N TRP A 3 21.42 -3.59 26.81
CA TRP A 3 20.74 -4.83 26.49
C TRP A 3 19.42 -4.47 25.81
N PHE A 4 19.42 -4.34 24.49
CA PHE A 4 18.18 -4.14 23.72
C PHE A 4 17.31 -5.40 23.86
N ARG A 5 16.45 -5.44 24.87
CA ARG A 5 15.31 -6.37 24.90
C ARG A 5 14.48 -6.06 23.67
N ASN A 6 14.25 -7.08 22.84
CA ASN A 6 13.45 -6.92 21.64
C ASN A 6 11.98 -6.85 22.07
N ASP A 7 11.52 -5.67 22.47
CA ASP A 7 10.17 -5.41 23.02
C ASP A 7 9.03 -5.83 22.08
N LYS A 8 9.37 -6.16 20.83
CA LYS A 8 8.47 -6.58 19.76
C LYS A 8 8.25 -8.09 19.68
N LYS A 9 9.05 -8.91 20.39
CA LYS A 9 8.95 -10.37 20.35
C LYS A 9 7.75 -10.83 21.20
N GLY A 10 6.84 -11.62 20.60
CA GLY A 10 5.69 -12.21 21.30
C GLY A 10 4.53 -11.24 21.56
N LYS A 11 4.51 -10.08 20.90
CA LYS A 11 3.33 -9.21 20.88
C LYS A 11 2.59 -9.34 19.54
N PRO A 12 1.26 -9.13 19.53
CA PRO A 12 0.48 -9.19 18.31
C PRO A 12 1.02 -8.23 17.24
N PRO A 13 1.13 -8.67 15.97
CA PRO A 13 1.65 -7.86 14.87
C PRO A 13 0.98 -6.51 14.63
N HIS A 14 -0.35 -6.44 14.80
CA HIS A 14 -1.11 -5.20 14.61
C HIS A 14 -0.72 -4.08 15.60
N THR A 15 -0.11 -4.43 16.75
CA THR A 15 0.37 -3.44 17.72
C THR A 15 1.49 -2.56 17.16
N TRP A 16 2.28 -3.09 16.24
CA TRP A 16 3.44 -2.40 15.66
C TRP A 16 3.25 -2.03 14.20
N TYR A 17 2.36 -2.75 13.52
CA TYR A 17 2.08 -2.56 12.10
C TYR A 17 0.56 -2.59 11.89
N PRO A 18 -0.16 -1.50 12.21
CA PRO A 18 -1.62 -1.46 12.15
C PRO A 18 -2.16 -1.75 10.75
N GLU A 19 -1.39 -1.41 9.71
CA GLU A 19 -1.78 -1.65 8.32
C GLU A 19 -2.00 -3.13 7.99
N MET A 20 -1.42 -4.05 8.78
CA MET A 20 -1.71 -5.49 8.68
C MET A 20 -3.22 -5.77 8.77
N LEU A 21 -3.98 -4.98 9.53
CA LEU A 21 -5.42 -5.18 9.67
C LEU A 21 -6.17 -5.06 8.34
N HIS A 22 -5.54 -4.49 7.31
CA HIS A 22 -6.10 -4.38 5.96
C HIS A 22 -5.55 -5.43 4.99
N TRP A 23 -4.71 -6.35 5.46
CA TRP A 23 -4.19 -7.45 4.66
C TRP A 23 -5.26 -8.51 4.51
N ARG A 24 -5.41 -9.02 3.28
CA ARG A 24 -6.43 -10.00 2.93
C ARG A 24 -5.77 -11.27 2.43
N THR A 25 -6.34 -12.42 2.77
CA THR A 25 -5.88 -13.70 2.24
C THR A 25 -5.83 -13.64 0.71
N GLY A 26 -4.71 -14.07 0.13
CA GLY A 26 -4.41 -13.95 -1.29
C GLY A 26 -3.68 -12.67 -1.69
N ASP A 27 -3.48 -11.71 -0.78
CA ASP A 27 -2.68 -10.52 -1.07
C ASP A 27 -1.26 -10.90 -1.51
N LYS A 28 -0.79 -10.24 -2.56
CA LYS A 28 0.56 -10.42 -3.08
C LYS A 28 1.55 -9.63 -2.24
N ILE A 29 2.48 -10.34 -1.61
CA ILE A 29 3.53 -9.75 -0.77
C ILE A 29 4.88 -9.98 -1.44
N PHE A 30 5.57 -8.90 -1.74
CA PHE A 30 6.92 -8.94 -2.28
C PHE A 30 7.94 -8.77 -1.15
N CYS A 31 8.87 -9.71 -1.01
CA CYS A 31 9.99 -9.64 -0.09
C CYS A 31 11.29 -9.46 -0.87
N TRP A 32 11.98 -8.34 -0.65
CA TRP A 32 13.22 -8.01 -1.36
C TRP A 32 14.49 -8.50 -0.66
N ASN A 33 14.37 -9.05 0.56
CA ASN A 33 15.51 -9.56 1.33
C ASN A 33 15.07 -10.69 2.26
N ILE A 34 15.05 -11.90 1.71
CA ILE A 34 14.66 -13.12 2.42
C ILE A 34 15.64 -13.45 3.56
N ALA A 35 16.93 -13.22 3.36
CA ALA A 35 17.95 -13.45 4.38
C ALA A 35 17.64 -12.67 5.67
N LYS A 36 17.16 -11.43 5.55
CA LYS A 36 16.73 -10.61 6.68
C LYS A 36 15.43 -11.13 7.32
N ALA A 37 14.50 -11.64 6.52
CA ALA A 37 13.24 -12.21 7.01
C ALA A 37 13.46 -13.49 7.83
N ILE A 38 14.34 -14.39 7.38
CA ILE A 38 14.76 -15.58 8.13
C ILE A 38 15.62 -15.17 9.36
N GLY A 39 16.39 -14.10 9.18
CA GLY A 39 17.31 -13.55 10.17
C GLY A 39 18.68 -14.19 10.02
N TYR A 40 19.60 -13.42 9.48
CA TYR A 40 20.98 -13.73 9.09
C TYR A 40 21.73 -14.82 9.89
N LEU A 41 21.50 -14.94 11.20
CA LEU A 41 22.19 -15.87 12.10
C LEU A 41 21.46 -17.20 12.36
N LYS A 42 20.19 -17.33 11.96
CA LYS A 42 19.33 -18.50 12.24
C LYS A 42 18.96 -19.31 11.00
N GLY A 43 19.12 -18.75 9.80
CA GLY A 43 18.75 -19.41 8.56
C GLY A 43 19.79 -20.43 8.11
N LYS A 44 19.35 -21.65 7.76
CA LYS A 44 20.21 -22.56 7.00
C LYS A 44 20.29 -22.01 5.57
N SER A 45 21.47 -22.13 4.94
CA SER A 45 21.67 -21.72 3.54
C SER A 45 20.65 -22.35 2.59
N LYS A 46 20.25 -23.60 2.85
CA LYS A 46 19.19 -24.31 2.12
C LYS A 46 17.84 -23.58 2.13
N ASP A 47 17.46 -22.99 3.26
CA ASP A 47 16.19 -22.27 3.39
C ASP A 47 16.19 -20.98 2.57
N LEU A 48 17.37 -20.36 2.44
CA LEU A 48 17.56 -19.14 1.66
C LEU A 48 17.63 -19.42 0.15
N TYR A 49 18.32 -20.49 -0.24
CA TYR A 49 18.48 -20.88 -1.64
C TYR A 49 17.18 -21.28 -2.34
N LYS A 50 16.15 -21.68 -1.59
CA LYS A 50 14.80 -21.90 -2.11
C LYS A 50 14.23 -20.66 -2.83
N TYR A 51 14.65 -19.47 -2.43
CA TYR A 51 14.13 -18.19 -2.92
C TYR A 51 15.15 -17.44 -3.78
N MET A 52 16.08 -18.16 -4.41
CA MET A 52 17.16 -17.59 -5.20
C MET A 52 17.32 -18.33 -6.52
N SER A 53 17.57 -17.57 -7.57
CA SER A 53 18.09 -18.13 -8.82
C SER A 53 19.52 -18.67 -8.63
N SER A 54 19.95 -19.59 -9.49
CA SER A 54 21.31 -20.17 -9.45
C SER A 54 22.40 -19.10 -9.53
N VAL A 55 22.15 -18.01 -10.25
CA VAL A 55 23.08 -16.86 -10.37
C VAL A 55 23.18 -16.09 -9.05
N GLU A 56 22.06 -15.87 -8.36
CA GLU A 56 22.03 -15.22 -7.05
C GLU A 56 22.69 -16.10 -5.96
N GLN A 57 22.56 -17.42 -6.07
CA GLN A 57 23.23 -18.35 -5.14
C GLN A 57 24.76 -18.26 -5.26
N MET A 58 25.29 -18.14 -6.49
CA MET A 58 26.74 -18.03 -6.74
C MET A 58 27.32 -16.66 -6.34
N SER A 59 26.53 -15.59 -6.45
CA SER A 59 26.97 -14.22 -6.14
C SER A 59 26.76 -13.81 -4.68
N GLY A 60 26.20 -14.69 -3.84
CA GLY A 60 25.93 -14.38 -2.43
C GLY A 60 24.77 -13.41 -2.24
N GLY A 61 23.74 -13.49 -3.09
CA GLY A 61 22.55 -12.65 -3.02
C GLY A 61 21.78 -12.77 -1.69
N PHE A 62 20.77 -11.91 -1.51
CA PHE A 62 19.94 -11.90 -0.29
C PHE A 62 18.58 -12.60 -0.44
N GLY A 63 18.27 -13.07 -1.66
CA GLY A 63 17.04 -13.78 -1.99
C GLY A 63 15.85 -12.82 -2.06
N LYS A 64 15.03 -13.01 -3.08
CA LYS A 64 13.81 -12.24 -3.29
C LYS A 64 12.68 -13.21 -3.56
N GLY A 65 11.50 -12.92 -3.05
CA GLY A 65 10.36 -13.81 -3.21
C GLY A 65 9.06 -13.03 -3.28
N THR A 66 8.15 -13.54 -4.11
CA THR A 66 6.75 -13.10 -4.10
C THR A 66 5.93 -14.18 -3.44
N PHE A 67 5.10 -13.78 -2.48
CA PHE A 67 4.30 -14.67 -1.66
C PHE A 67 2.82 -14.28 -1.76
N SER A 68 1.95 -15.25 -1.50
CA SER A 68 0.53 -14.96 -1.23
C SER A 68 0.27 -15.00 0.27
N TYR A 69 -0.34 -13.94 0.80
CA TYR A 69 -0.70 -13.87 2.22
C TYR A 69 -1.74 -14.92 2.59
N LYS A 70 -1.54 -15.63 3.70
CA LYS A 70 -2.57 -16.50 4.29
C LYS A 70 -3.12 -15.93 5.57
N SER A 71 -2.29 -15.87 6.60
CA SER A 71 -2.70 -15.47 7.95
C SER A 71 -1.50 -15.06 8.80
N VAL A 72 -1.81 -14.45 9.94
CA VAL A 72 -0.87 -14.14 11.01
C VAL A 72 -1.46 -14.63 12.32
N ASP A 73 -0.65 -15.24 13.17
CA ASP A 73 -1.08 -15.69 14.49
C ASP A 73 -0.73 -14.68 15.60
N GLU A 74 -1.29 -14.93 16.79
CA GLU A 74 -1.12 -14.09 17.97
C GLU A 74 0.32 -14.10 18.50
N GLN A 75 1.07 -15.17 18.19
CA GLN A 75 2.47 -15.35 18.57
C GLN A 75 3.42 -14.52 17.69
N GLY A 76 2.90 -13.91 16.62
CA GLY A 76 3.65 -13.03 15.74
C GLY A 76 4.35 -13.75 14.59
N PHE A 77 3.85 -14.92 14.18
CA PHE A 77 4.24 -15.59 12.95
C PHE A 77 3.30 -15.22 11.81
N ILE A 78 3.89 -15.07 10.63
CA ILE A 78 3.17 -14.90 9.37
C ILE A 78 3.28 -16.19 8.56
N TYR A 79 2.13 -16.63 8.03
CA TYR A 79 2.00 -17.76 7.14
C TYR A 79 1.73 -17.25 5.73
N LEU A 80 2.50 -17.76 4.79
CA LEU A 80 2.52 -17.34 3.39
C LEU A 80 2.48 -18.56 2.49
N GLU A 81 2.04 -18.38 1.25
CA GLU A 81 2.15 -19.40 0.22
C GLU A 81 3.20 -19.01 -0.83
N TYR A 82 4.05 -19.97 -1.17
CA TYR A 82 5.12 -19.83 -2.16
C TYR A 82 5.20 -21.14 -2.96
N GLU A 83 4.97 -21.07 -4.27
CA GLU A 83 5.02 -22.24 -5.18
C GLU A 83 4.16 -23.43 -4.71
N GLY A 84 2.98 -23.16 -4.13
CA GLY A 84 2.06 -24.18 -3.62
C GLY A 84 2.39 -24.73 -2.23
N GLU A 85 3.51 -24.30 -1.63
CA GLU A 85 3.88 -24.67 -0.26
C GLU A 85 3.56 -23.55 0.74
N THR A 86 3.12 -23.92 1.93
CA THR A 86 2.94 -22.96 3.03
C THR A 86 4.26 -22.79 3.78
N VAL A 87 4.70 -21.55 3.91
CA VAL A 87 5.94 -21.16 4.58
C VAL A 87 5.66 -20.20 5.72
N GLN A 88 6.53 -20.20 6.72
CA GLN A 88 6.36 -19.47 7.97
C GLN A 88 7.56 -18.57 8.25
N PHE A 89 7.29 -17.34 8.71
CA PHE A 89 8.33 -16.40 9.16
C PHE A 89 7.92 -15.69 10.45
N GLU A 90 8.89 -15.14 11.19
CA GLU A 90 8.60 -14.16 12.24
C GLU A 90 8.11 -12.85 11.59
N PHE A 91 6.87 -12.45 11.84
CA PHE A 91 6.24 -11.32 11.17
C PHE A 91 7.06 -10.02 11.28
N TRP A 92 7.53 -9.68 12.48
CA TRP A 92 8.26 -8.43 12.72
C TRP A 92 9.59 -8.35 11.96
N ARG A 93 10.19 -9.50 11.60
CA ARG A 93 11.39 -9.55 10.75
C ARG A 93 11.00 -9.41 9.29
N PHE A 94 10.01 -10.20 8.89
CA PHE A 94 9.51 -10.29 7.53
C PHE A 94 9.06 -8.92 7.01
N ILE A 95 8.24 -8.19 7.77
CA ILE A 95 7.69 -6.90 7.36
C ILE A 95 8.76 -5.81 7.16
N LYS A 96 9.95 -5.95 7.75
CA LYS A 96 11.08 -5.00 7.55
C LYS A 96 11.79 -5.18 6.20
N ALA A 97 11.40 -6.20 5.45
CA ALA A 97 12.00 -6.63 4.21
C ALA A 97 10.94 -6.96 3.15
N ALA A 98 9.68 -6.63 3.40
CA ALA A 98 8.56 -6.99 2.54
C ALA A 98 7.51 -5.87 2.46
N GLU A 99 6.79 -5.84 1.34
CA GLU A 99 5.72 -4.88 1.05
C GLU A 99 4.51 -5.64 0.49
N ASN A 100 3.30 -5.29 0.96
CA ASN A 100 2.05 -5.82 0.42
C ASN A 100 1.68 -5.01 -0.83
N GLU A 101 2.03 -5.53 -2.01
CA GLU A 101 1.79 -4.88 -3.30
C GLU A 101 0.28 -4.73 -3.58
N SER A 102 -0.52 -5.71 -3.19
CA SER A 102 -1.98 -5.66 -3.36
C SER A 102 -2.62 -4.56 -2.52
N LEU A 103 -2.20 -4.39 -1.27
CA LEU A 103 -2.68 -3.30 -0.42
C LEU A 103 -2.27 -1.94 -0.98
N LYS A 104 -1.04 -1.81 -1.47
CA LYS A 104 -0.54 -0.59 -2.11
C LYS A 104 -1.37 -0.22 -3.34
N SER A 105 -1.66 -1.19 -4.21
CA SER A 105 -2.52 -0.98 -5.39
C SER A 105 -3.90 -0.50 -4.98
N ARG A 106 -4.55 -1.16 -4.02
CA ARG A 106 -5.88 -0.77 -3.53
C ARG A 106 -5.92 0.65 -2.98
N ARG A 107 -4.87 1.07 -2.27
CA ARG A 107 -4.75 2.44 -1.74
C ARG A 107 -4.62 3.45 -2.87
N LEU A 108 -3.74 3.17 -3.83
CA LEU A 108 -3.56 4.03 -5.00
C LEU A 108 -4.85 4.15 -5.82
N GLU A 109 -5.56 3.04 -6.05
CA GLU A 109 -6.86 3.05 -6.73
C GLU A 109 -7.90 3.91 -6.01
N SER A 110 -7.91 3.89 -4.66
CA SER A 110 -8.77 4.77 -3.86
C SER A 110 -8.40 6.23 -4.04
N GLU A 111 -7.10 6.56 -3.97
CA GLU A 111 -6.62 7.94 -4.14
C GLU A 111 -6.93 8.49 -5.53
N VAL A 112 -6.80 7.67 -6.57
CA VAL A 112 -7.18 8.02 -7.94
C VAL A 112 -8.68 8.33 -8.01
N LYS A 113 -9.51 7.45 -7.46
CA LYS A 113 -10.97 7.64 -7.44
C LYS A 113 -11.37 8.91 -6.69
N ASP A 114 -10.74 9.20 -5.56
CA ASP A 114 -11.01 10.40 -4.76
C ASP A 114 -10.62 11.67 -5.54
N SER A 115 -9.51 11.62 -6.28
CA SER A 115 -9.12 12.71 -7.17
C SER A 115 -10.11 12.91 -8.31
N GLU A 116 -10.63 11.83 -8.91
CA GLU A 116 -11.64 11.90 -9.98
C GLU A 116 -12.94 12.55 -9.48
N ASN A 117 -13.43 12.12 -8.31
CA ASN A 117 -14.62 12.68 -7.66
C ASN A 117 -14.45 14.18 -7.39
N TYR A 118 -13.27 14.61 -6.94
CA TYR A 118 -12.98 16.03 -6.72
C TYR A 118 -13.05 16.84 -8.01
N MET A 119 -12.48 16.31 -9.11
CA MET A 119 -12.50 16.97 -10.40
C MET A 119 -13.91 17.06 -10.99
N GLU A 120 -14.74 16.04 -10.78
CA GLU A 120 -16.15 16.07 -11.17
C GLU A 120 -16.90 17.19 -10.41
N LEU A 121 -16.70 17.27 -9.08
CA LEU A 121 -17.28 18.32 -8.26
C LEU A 121 -16.86 19.73 -8.74
N MET A 122 -15.59 19.92 -9.06
CA MET A 122 -15.08 21.20 -9.59
C MET A 122 -15.72 21.56 -10.93
N LYS A 123 -15.94 20.58 -11.82
CA LYS A 123 -16.65 20.81 -13.09
C LYS A 123 -18.10 21.23 -12.84
N THR A 124 -18.78 20.59 -11.91
CA THR A 124 -20.16 20.97 -11.54
C THR A 124 -20.21 22.39 -10.98
N PHE A 125 -19.26 22.77 -10.12
CA PHE A 125 -19.18 24.14 -9.62
C PHE A 125 -18.90 25.16 -10.73
N GLN A 126 -17.96 24.88 -11.63
CA GLN A 126 -17.67 25.79 -12.74
C GLN A 126 -18.89 25.95 -13.66
N HIS A 127 -19.58 24.84 -13.97
CA HIS A 127 -20.80 24.89 -14.78
C HIS A 127 -21.89 25.74 -14.12
N ALA A 128 -22.16 25.53 -12.82
CA ALA A 128 -23.13 26.33 -12.09
C ALA A 128 -22.72 27.81 -12.01
N PHE A 129 -21.43 28.10 -11.89
CA PHE A 129 -20.90 29.46 -11.91
C PHE A 129 -21.09 30.12 -13.28
N ASP A 130 -20.78 29.41 -14.36
CA ASP A 130 -20.94 29.90 -15.73
C ASP A 130 -22.43 30.16 -16.04
N GLU A 131 -23.33 29.24 -15.67
CA GLU A 131 -24.79 29.45 -15.79
C GLU A 131 -25.27 30.67 -15.01
N LEU A 132 -24.77 30.87 -13.79
CA LEU A 132 -25.09 32.05 -13.00
C LEU A 132 -24.57 33.33 -13.65
N GLN A 133 -23.34 33.33 -14.16
CA GLN A 133 -22.76 34.47 -14.86
C GLN A 133 -23.48 34.78 -16.17
N GLU A 134 -23.90 33.77 -16.94
CA GLU A 134 -24.73 33.94 -18.12
C GLU A 134 -26.11 34.52 -17.77
N SER A 135 -26.71 34.07 -16.67
CA SER A 135 -27.97 34.61 -16.18
C SER A 135 -27.85 36.05 -15.67
N ASP A 136 -26.70 36.42 -15.08
CA ASP A 136 -26.42 37.77 -14.60
C ASP A 136 -26.09 38.74 -15.75
N ASN A 137 -25.52 38.24 -16.86
CA ASN A 137 -25.26 38.98 -18.10
C ASN A 137 -26.51 39.15 -18.99
N HIS A 138 -27.71 38.79 -18.51
CA HIS A 138 -28.93 38.92 -19.27
C HIS A 138 -29.24 40.40 -19.59
N PRO A 139 -29.52 40.77 -20.86
CA PRO A 139 -29.72 42.16 -21.29
C PRO A 139 -30.91 42.90 -20.65
N LYS A 140 -31.72 42.21 -19.83
CA LYS A 140 -32.80 42.84 -19.05
C LYS A 140 -32.27 43.64 -17.85
N ARG A 141 -31.01 43.42 -17.44
CA ARG A 141 -30.41 44.07 -16.26
C ARG A 141 -29.57 45.30 -16.59
N LEU A 142 -29.00 45.36 -17.80
CA LEU A 142 -28.17 46.50 -18.24
C LEU A 142 -28.96 47.78 -18.49
N GLY A 143 -30.30 47.75 -18.37
CA GLY A 143 -31.18 48.86 -18.70
C GLY A 143 -31.12 49.13 -20.20
N GLU A 144 -32.27 49.20 -20.87
CA GLU A 144 -32.27 49.82 -22.19
C GLU A 144 -31.65 51.23 -22.04
N PRO A 145 -30.69 51.64 -22.89
CA PRO A 145 -30.19 52.99 -22.84
C PRO A 145 -31.39 53.90 -23.07
N THR A 146 -31.80 54.61 -22.02
CA THR A 146 -32.84 55.62 -22.10
C THR A 146 -32.40 56.58 -23.20
N LYS A 147 -33.04 56.49 -24.37
CA LYS A 147 -32.92 57.50 -25.42
C LYS A 147 -33.39 58.81 -24.79
N GLY A 148 -32.43 59.63 -24.37
CA GLY A 148 -32.68 61.00 -23.96
C GLY A 148 -33.45 61.69 -25.07
N LYS A 149 -34.72 62.00 -24.78
CA LYS A 149 -35.45 63.03 -25.47
C LYS A 149 -34.99 64.37 -24.92
N GLU A 150 -34.87 65.30 -25.86
CA GLU A 150 -34.68 66.76 -25.74
C GLU A 150 -33.23 67.25 -25.71
#